data_AF-A0A091SFF4-F1
#
_entry.id   AF-A0A091SFF4-F1
#
_cell.length_a   1.000
_cell.length_b   1.000
_cell.length_c   1.000
_cell.angle_alpha   90.00
_cell.angle_beta   90.00
_cell.angle_gamma   90.00
#
_symmetry.space_group_name_H-M   'P 1'
#
loop_
_entity.id
_entity.type
_entity.pdbx_description
1 polymer ?
#
loop_
_entity_poly.entity_id
_entity_poly.type
_entity_poly.pdbx_seq_one_letter_code
_entity_poly.pdbx_strand_id
1 'polypeptide(L)' 'PSQVSLQYSSDGKWYHTCGGTLIETNWVLTAAHCISSTLTYRVVLGKQVLSDEEEEGSVTVGVKKLIVHEKWNS' A
#
# COMPACT_ATOMS: atom_id res chain seq x y z
N PRO A 1 13.29 -8.43 -2.54
CA PRO A 1 12.08 -8.16 -3.34
C PRO A 1 11.45 -6.86 -2.84
N SER A 2 10.99 -5.97 -3.74
CA SER A 2 10.58 -4.61 -3.36
C SER A 2 9.13 -4.24 -3.72
N GLN A 3 8.48 -5.00 -4.62
CA GLN A 3 7.10 -4.74 -5.01
C GLN A 3 6.17 -4.84 -3.79
N VAL A 4 5.25 -3.88 -3.68
CA VAL A 4 4.15 -3.94 -2.71
C VAL A 4 2.79 -3.73 -3.37
N SER A 5 1.76 -4.23 -2.70
CA SER A 5 0.36 -3.94 -2.98
C SER A 5 -0.15 -2.93 -1.96
N LEU A 6 -0.48 -1.72 -2.43
CA LEU A 6 -1.17 -0.72 -1.61
C LEU A 6 -2.67 -0.99 -1.67
N GLN A 7 -3.28 -1.13 -0.51
CA GLN A 7 -4.70 -1.43 -0.39
C GLN A 7 -5.41 -0.40 0.48
N TYR A 8 -6.64 -0.05 0.12
CA TYR A 8 -7.51 0.80 0.93
C TYR A 8 -8.69 -0.01 1.51
N SER A 9 -9.23 0.47 2.62
CA SER A 9 -10.42 -0.10 3.26
C SER A 9 -11.68 0.58 2.77
N SER A 10 -12.68 -0.21 2.37
CA SER A 10 -14.05 0.22 2.07
C SER A 10 -15.02 -0.88 2.50
N ASP A 11 -16.10 -0.51 3.18
CA ASP A 11 -17.18 -1.44 3.59
C ASP A 11 -16.68 -2.71 4.31
N GLY A 12 -15.66 -2.55 5.16
CA GLY A 12 -15.05 -3.64 5.92
C GLY A 12 -14.15 -4.59 5.11
N LYS A 13 -13.88 -4.27 3.84
CA LYS A 13 -13.03 -5.05 2.93
C LYS A 13 -11.84 -4.25 2.46
N TRP A 14 -10.80 -4.96 2.02
CA TRP A 14 -9.56 -4.37 1.52
C TRP A 14 -9.44 -4.53 0.02
N TYR A 15 -9.13 -3.44 -0.68
CA TYR A 15 -9.05 -3.42 -2.14
C TYR A 15 -7.69 -2.93 -2.59
N HIS A 16 -7.07 -3.67 -3.51
CA HIS A 16 -5.89 -3.17 -4.22
C HIS A 16 -6.24 -1.93 -5.02
N THR A 17 -5.41 -0.89 -4.91
CA THR A 17 -5.59 0.35 -5.69
C THR A 17 -4.36 0.71 -6.50
N CYS A 18 -3.17 0.45 -5.98
CA CYS A 18 -1.92 0.82 -6.61
C CYS A 18 -0.79 -0.12 -6.18
N GLY A 19 0.30 -0.09 -6.95
CA GLY A 19 1.59 -0.62 -6.52
C GLY A 19 2.38 0.36 -5.65
N GLY A 20 3.57 -0.09 -5.27
CA GLY A 20 4.61 0.72 -4.67
C GLY A 20 5.90 -0.08 -4.54
N THR A 21 6.93 0.57 -4.02
CA THR A 21 8.26 -0.04 -3.83
C THR A 21 8.71 0.15 -2.39
N LEU A 22 9.05 -0.93 -1.69
CA LEU A 22 9.78 -0.86 -0.43
C LEU A 22 11.17 -0.30 -0.70
N ILE A 23 11.45 0.89 -0.15
CA ILE A 23 12.73 1.60 -0.32
C ILE A 23 13.59 1.56 0.94
N GLU A 24 12.97 1.28 2.09
CA GLU A 24 13.62 1.04 3.38
C GLU A 24 12.67 0.20 4.25
N THR A 25 13.16 -0.42 5.31
CA THR A 25 12.41 -1.35 6.19
C THR A 25 10.99 -0.91 6.53
N ASN A 26 10.76 0.39 6.74
CA ASN A 26 9.45 0.96 7.09
C ASN A 26 8.97 2.07 6.13
N TRP A 27 9.52 2.11 4.91
CA TRP A 27 9.19 3.14 3.91
C TRP A 27 8.84 2.52 2.57
N VAL A 28 7.66 2.89 2.07
CA VAL A 28 7.18 2.55 0.72
C VAL A 28 7.08 3.84 -0.08
N LEU A 29 7.64 3.82 -1.29
CA LEU A 29 7.43 4.85 -2.30
C LEU A 29 6.27 4.44 -3.21
N THR A 30 5.36 5.39 -3.47
CA THR A 30 4.25 5.23 -4.42
C THR A 30 3.92 6.58 -5.05
N ALA A 31 2.97 6.61 -6.00
CA ALA A 31 2.54 7.84 -6.64
C ALA A 31 1.57 8.64 -5.74
N ALA A 32 1.67 9.97 -5.80
CA ALA A 32 0.82 10.86 -5.01
C ALA A 32 -0.68 10.65 -5.25
N HIS A 33 -1.10 10.41 -6.49
CA HIS A 33 -2.51 10.20 -6.85
C HIS A 33 -3.10 8.89 -6.30
N CYS A 34 -2.28 7.97 -5.78
CA CYS A 34 -2.77 6.73 -5.16
C CYS A 34 -3.29 6.95 -3.72
N ILE A 35 -2.99 8.12 -3.13
CA ILE A 35 -3.21 8.40 -1.71
C ILE A 35 -4.30 9.46 -1.54
N SER A 36 -5.23 9.20 -0.61
CA SER A 36 -6.23 10.16 -0.12
C SER A 36 -6.20 10.23 1.40
N SER A 37 -6.34 11.42 1.98
CA SER A 37 -6.42 11.60 3.44
C SER A 37 -7.71 11.04 4.06
N THR A 38 -8.73 10.74 3.24
CA THR A 38 -10.01 10.19 3.70
C THR A 38 -10.05 8.67 3.73
N LEU A 39 -9.03 8.00 3.18
CA LEU A 39 -8.98 6.54 3.08
C LEU A 39 -8.01 5.96 4.12
N THR A 40 -8.35 4.78 4.63
CA THR A 40 -7.43 3.99 5.47
C THR A 40 -6.66 3.01 4.60
N TYR A 41 -5.34 2.98 4.74
CA TYR A 41 -4.46 2.16 3.91
C TYR A 41 -3.71 1.08 4.70
N ARG A 42 -3.41 -0.02 4.00
CA ARG A 42 -2.41 -1.02 4.37
C ARG A 42 -1.51 -1.34 3.18
N VAL A 43 -0.34 -1.87 3.49
CA VAL A 43 0.63 -2.38 2.52
C VAL A 43 0.74 -3.88 2.67
N VAL A 44 0.74 -4.61 1.55
CA VAL A 44 1.03 -6.04 1.53
C VAL A 44 2.33 -6.28 0.77
N LEU A 45 3.29 -6.89 1.43
CA LEU A 45 4.62 -7.24 0.94
C LEU A 45 4.71 -8.74 0.66
N GLY A 46 5.62 -9.12 -0.23
CA GLY A 46 5.92 -10.55 -0.48
C GLY A 46 4.75 -11.34 -1.07
N LYS A 47 3.84 -10.66 -1.79
CA LYS A 47 2.64 -11.26 -2.38
C LYS A 47 2.77 -11.38 -3.89
N GLN A 48 2.50 -12.55 -4.43
CA GLN A 48 2.48 -12.83 -5.86
C GLN A 48 1.06 -12.95 -6.39
N VAL A 49 0.11 -13.46 -5.61
CA VAL A 49 -1.29 -13.66 -6.03
C VAL A 49 -2.23 -12.87 -5.11
N LEU A 50 -2.86 -11.82 -5.64
CA LEU A 50 -3.70 -10.90 -4.84
C LEU A 50 -4.89 -11.60 -4.15
N SER A 51 -5.46 -12.63 -4.77
CA SER A 51 -6.63 -13.36 -4.27
C SER A 51 -6.31 -14.45 -3.24
N ASP A 52 -5.04 -14.81 -3.07
CA ASP A 52 -4.61 -15.79 -2.08
C ASP A 52 -4.43 -15.10 -0.72
N GLU A 53 -5.34 -15.28 0.24
CA GLU A 53 -5.29 -14.51 1.49
C GLU A 53 -4.13 -14.91 2.43
N GLU A 54 -3.63 -16.15 2.32
CA GLU A 54 -2.67 -16.75 3.26
C GLU A 54 -1.34 -17.12 2.60
N GLU A 55 -0.97 -16.42 1.53
CA GLU A 55 0.30 -16.65 0.82
C GLU A 55 1.50 -16.59 1.78
N GLU A 56 2.23 -17.70 1.89
CA GLU A 56 3.35 -17.86 2.81
C GLU A 56 4.43 -16.82 2.55
N GLY A 57 4.92 -16.19 3.63
CA GLY A 57 5.93 -15.13 3.53
C GLY A 57 5.38 -13.75 3.17
N SER A 58 4.07 -13.64 2.88
CA SER A 58 3.43 -12.33 2.73
C SER A 58 3.25 -11.65 4.09
N VAL A 59 3.42 -10.32 4.11
CA VAL A 59 3.32 -9.51 5.33
C VAL A 59 2.38 -8.35 5.08
N THR A 60 1.39 -8.19 5.95
CA THR A 60 0.43 -7.09 5.90
C THR A 60 0.71 -6.09 7.02
N VAL A 61 0.92 -4.82 6.66
CA VAL A 61 1.28 -3.74 7.59
C VAL A 61 0.36 -2.54 7.38
N GLY A 62 -0.15 -1.95 8.47
CA GLY A 62 -0.93 -0.72 8.42
C GLY A 62 -0.05 0.51 8.13
N VAL A 63 -0.61 1.51 7.44
CA VAL A 63 0.11 2.75 7.15
C VAL A 63 0.00 3.73 8.32
N LYS A 64 1.14 4.14 8.89
CA LYS A 64 1.19 5.10 10.00
C LYS A 64 1.15 6.57 9.54
N LYS A 65 1.81 6.89 8.42
CA LYS A 65 1.95 8.26 7.92
C LYS A 65 1.97 8.26 6.40
N LEU A 66 1.33 9.27 5.83
CA LEU A 66 1.34 9.55 4.40
C LEU A 66 2.11 10.86 4.17
N ILE A 67 3.05 10.85 3.23
CA ILE A 67 3.84 12.02 2.87
C ILE A 67 3.68 12.23 1.36
N VAL A 68 2.80 13.16 1.00
CA VAL A 68 2.59 13.56 -0.39
C VAL A 68 3.54 14.71 -0.70
N HIS A 69 4.16 14.69 -1.88
CA HIS A 69 5.04 15.75 -2.31
C HIS A 69 4.29 17.10 -2.33
N GLU A 70 4.84 18.13 -1.69
CA GLU A 70 4.17 19.42 -1.45
C GLU A 70 3.74 20.15 -2.73
N LYS A 71 4.42 19.87 -3.85
CA LYS A 71 4.13 20.43 -5.18
C LYS A 71 3.32 19.49 -6.09
N TRP A 72 2.80 18.39 -5.55
CA TRP A 72 1.86 17.55 -6.30
C TRP A 72 0.63 18.37 -6.67
N ASN A 73 0.24 18.32 -7.94
CA ASN A 73 -0.97 18.94 -8.46
C ASN A 73 -1.88 17.82 -8.97
N SER A 74 -3.05 17.70 -8.36
CA SER A 74 -4.04 16.65 -8.62
C SER A 74 -4.64 16.72 -10.01
#